data_AF-A0A4D7AY67-F1
#
_entry.id   AF-A0A4D7AY67-F1
#
_cell.length_a   1.000
_cell.length_b   1.000
_cell.length_c   1.000
_cell.angle_alpha   90.00
_cell.angle_beta   90.00
_cell.angle_gamma   90.00
#
_symmetry.space_group_name_H-M   'P 1'
#
loop_
_entity.id
_entity.type
_entity.pdbx_description
1 polymer ?
#
loop_
_entity_poly.entity_id
_entity_poly.type
_entity_poly.pdbx_seq_one_letter_code
_entity_poly.pdbx_strand_id
1 'polypeptide(L)'
;MAVETFACLRFVERRASPALALVAILAMTIGAMAQGPAKYLARECALQEIMVITAIEDHGITDDLPADQLGKAGLRMLDARMACSDGRVGEALALYESVLLNLGPVASARLQ
;
A
#
# COMPACT_ATOMS: atom_id res chain seq x y z
N MET A 1 33.64 -8.43 16.63
CA MET A 1 33.88 -8.59 18.08
C MET A 1 32.61 -8.16 18.77
N ALA A 2 31.67 -9.10 18.92
CA ALA A 2 31.41 -9.87 20.15
C ALA A 2 30.50 -9.07 21.10
N VAL A 3 29.19 -9.35 21.05
CA VAL A 3 28.28 -9.05 22.15
C VAL A 3 27.82 -10.40 22.70
N GLU A 4 28.22 -10.60 23.95
CA GLU A 4 28.08 -11.80 24.77
C GLU A 4 26.62 -12.22 24.94
N THR A 5 26.30 -13.46 24.55
CA THR A 5 25.07 -14.15 24.90
C THR A 5 25.29 -15.03 26.12
N PHE A 6 25.03 -14.56 27.34
CA PHE A 6 24.82 -15.46 28.49
C PHE A 6 23.90 -14.82 29.53
N ALA A 7 22.61 -15.11 29.43
CA ALA A 7 21.73 -15.11 30.61
C ALA A 7 21.18 -16.53 30.76
N CYS A 8 21.83 -17.27 31.65
CA CYS A 8 21.50 -18.61 32.09
C CYS A 8 20.10 -18.62 32.72
N LEU A 9 19.08 -19.02 31.96
CA LEU A 9 17.80 -19.42 32.54
C LEU A 9 17.98 -20.82 33.13
N ARG A 10 18.25 -20.85 34.44
CA ARG A 10 18.24 -22.07 35.25
C ARG A 10 16.88 -22.76 35.08
N PHE A 11 16.92 -23.89 34.36
CA PHE A 11 15.80 -24.80 34.19
C PHE A 11 15.53 -25.49 35.53
N VAL A 12 14.68 -24.87 36.37
CA VAL A 12 14.13 -25.52 37.55
C VAL A 12 13.10 -26.54 37.06
N GLU A 13 13.52 -27.80 37.01
CA GLU A 13 12.69 -28.94 36.63
C GLU A 13 11.64 -29.21 37.73
N ARG A 14 10.59 -28.40 37.76
CA ARG A 14 9.34 -28.74 38.46
C ARG A 14 8.49 -29.55 37.50
N ARG A 15 8.21 -30.80 37.87
CA ARG A 15 7.29 -31.73 37.19
C ARG A 15 5.97 -31.00 36.90
N ALA A 16 5.86 -30.42 35.70
CA ALA A 16 4.67 -29.72 35.28
C ALA A 16 3.58 -30.76 35.04
N SER A 17 2.47 -30.67 35.77
CA SER A 17 1.32 -31.53 35.59
C SER A 17 0.83 -31.44 34.13
N PRO A 18 0.51 -32.55 33.46
CA PRO A 18 0.13 -32.57 32.04
C PRO A 18 -1.13 -31.74 31.73
N ALA A 19 -1.91 -31.40 32.76
CA ALA A 19 -3.07 -30.51 32.65
C ALA A 19 -2.72 -29.07 32.28
N LEU A 20 -1.55 -28.55 32.66
CA LEU A 20 -1.13 -27.18 32.34
C LEU A 20 -0.59 -27.03 30.91
N ALA A 21 -0.09 -28.11 30.32
CA ALA A 21 0.39 -28.12 28.93
C ALA A 21 -0.76 -27.96 27.92
N LEU A 22 -1.96 -28.47 28.24
CA LEU A 22 -3.12 -28.41 27.36
C LEU A 22 -3.69 -26.98 27.20
N VAL A 23 -3.62 -26.16 28.26
CA VAL A 23 -4.13 -24.78 28.25
C VAL A 23 -3.23 -23.86 27.41
N ALA A 24 -1.91 -24.09 27.42
CA ALA A 24 -0.97 -23.30 26.62
C ALA A 24 -1.13 -23.52 25.11
N ILE A 25 -1.53 -24.72 24.68
CA ILE A 25 -1.75 -25.05 23.26
C ILE A 25 -3.04 -24.41 22.73
N LEU A 26 -4.07 -24.27 23.56
CA LEU A 26 -5.34 -23.64 23.15
C LEU A 26 -5.23 -22.11 22.99
N ALA A 27 -4.26 -21.46 23.64
CA ALA A 27 -4.11 -20.00 23.61
C ALA A 27 -3.43 -19.47 22.32
N MET A 28 -2.79 -20.33 21.53
CA MET A 28 -2.04 -19.92 20.33
C MET A 28 -2.87 -19.81 19.04
N THR A 29 -4.16 -20.18 19.05
CA THR A 29 -4.99 -20.22 17.83
C THR A 29 -5.91 -19.01 17.63
N ILE A 30 -5.94 -18.03 18.54
CA ILE A 30 -6.90 -16.90 18.49
C ILE A 30 -6.41 -15.75 17.57
N GLY A 31 -5.22 -15.84 16.97
CA GLY A 31 -4.57 -14.71 16.30
C GLY A 31 -4.61 -14.63 14.77
N ALA A 32 -5.45 -15.39 14.06
CA ALA A 32 -5.44 -15.39 12.59
C ALA A 32 -6.83 -15.15 11.97
N MET A 33 -7.47 -14.03 12.33
CA MET A 33 -8.68 -13.58 11.65
C MET A 33 -8.52 -12.12 11.23
N ALA A 34 -8.18 -11.94 9.94
CA ALA A 34 -8.43 -10.77 9.07
C ALA A 34 -7.29 -10.50 8.09
N GLN A 35 -6.87 -11.51 7.31
CA GLN A 35 -6.55 -11.18 5.92
C GLN A 35 -7.89 -11.17 5.22
N GLY A 36 -8.53 -9.99 5.16
CA GLY A 36 -9.64 -9.78 4.23
C GLY A 36 -9.23 -10.24 2.83
N PRO A 37 -10.18 -10.58 1.95
CA PRO A 37 -9.86 -11.06 0.60
C PRO A 37 -8.78 -10.16 0.04
N ALA A 38 -7.67 -10.76 -0.45
CA ALA A 38 -6.56 -10.02 -1.05
C ALA A 38 -7.19 -8.97 -1.93
N LYS A 39 -7.09 -7.70 -1.53
CA LYS A 39 -7.73 -6.59 -2.22
C LYS A 39 -6.96 -6.45 -3.53
N TYR A 40 -7.32 -7.27 -4.51
CA TYR A 40 -6.81 -7.15 -5.85
C TYR A 40 -7.12 -5.72 -6.26
N LEU A 41 -6.07 -4.94 -6.51
CA LEU A 41 -6.23 -3.65 -7.15
C LEU A 41 -7.04 -3.91 -8.42
N ALA A 42 -8.22 -3.31 -8.49
CA ALA A 42 -9.06 -3.42 -9.66
C ALA A 42 -8.20 -3.10 -10.89
N ARG A 43 -8.31 -3.91 -11.94
CA ARG A 43 -7.46 -3.74 -13.13
C ARG A 43 -7.59 -2.32 -13.68
N GLU A 44 -8.78 -1.75 -13.59
CA GLU A 44 -9.12 -0.39 -13.97
C GLU A 44 -8.34 0.65 -13.17
N CYS A 45 -8.18 0.45 -11.86
CA CYS A 45 -7.35 1.29 -11.00
C CYS A 45 -5.88 1.29 -11.47
N ALA A 46 -5.31 0.10 -11.71
CA ALA A 46 -3.93 -0.02 -12.15
C ALA A 46 -3.69 0.65 -13.51
N LEU A 47 -4.63 0.50 -14.45
CA LEU A 47 -4.55 1.14 -15.76
C LEU A 47 -4.60 2.67 -15.65
N GLN A 48 -5.52 3.22 -14.87
CA GLN A 48 -5.61 4.67 -14.69
C GLN A 48 -4.42 5.25 -13.92
N GLU A 49 -3.89 4.51 -12.95
CA GLU A 49 -2.71 4.93 -12.21
C GLU A 49 -1.49 5.09 -13.13
N ILE A 50 -1.28 4.14 -14.05
CA ILE A 50 -0.20 4.22 -15.04
C ILE A 50 -0.37 5.48 -15.91
N MET A 51 -1.58 5.76 -16.37
CA MET A 51 -1.84 6.97 -17.18
C MET A 51 -1.50 8.25 -16.39
N VAL A 52 -1.91 8.34 -15.13
CA VAL A 52 -1.68 9.52 -14.30
C VAL A 52 -0.21 9.69 -13.93
N ILE A 53 0.49 8.62 -13.52
CA ILE A 53 1.90 8.74 -13.16
C ILE A 53 2.75 9.12 -14.38
N THR A 54 2.49 8.53 -15.54
CA THR A 54 3.15 8.91 -16.79
C THR A 54 2.87 10.36 -17.15
N ALA A 55 1.65 10.84 -16.95
CA ALA A 55 1.33 12.24 -17.22
C ALA A 55 2.09 13.21 -16.31
N ILE A 56 2.15 12.93 -15.01
CA ILE A 56 2.92 13.73 -14.05
C ILE A 56 4.40 13.74 -14.43
N GLU A 57 4.95 12.58 -14.80
CA GLU A 57 6.36 12.44 -15.19
C GLU A 57 6.67 13.16 -16.51
N ASP A 58 5.81 13.08 -17.53
CA ASP A 58 6.01 13.73 -18.83
C ASP A 58 6.01 15.26 -18.68
N HIS A 59 5.06 15.81 -17.91
CA HIS A 59 5.06 17.24 -17.56
C HIS A 59 6.27 17.63 -16.70
N GLY A 60 6.70 16.76 -15.79
CA GLY A 60 7.91 16.97 -14.99
C GLY A 60 9.21 16.95 -15.82
N ILE A 61 9.27 16.17 -16.90
CA ILE A 61 10.41 16.12 -17.83
C ILE A 61 10.44 17.35 -18.72
N THR A 62 9.29 17.79 -19.20
CA THR A 62 9.18 18.94 -20.11
C THR A 62 9.22 20.28 -19.38
N ASP A 63 9.04 20.27 -18.04
CA ASP A 63 9.01 21.46 -17.18
C ASP A 63 7.98 22.50 -17.69
N ASP A 64 6.88 22.01 -18.26
CA ASP A 64 5.83 22.83 -18.88
C ASP A 64 4.73 23.24 -17.88
N LEU A 65 4.70 22.63 -16.71
CA LEU A 65 3.81 22.96 -15.60
C LEU A 65 4.58 23.36 -14.32
N PRO A 66 4.04 24.29 -13.51
CA PRO A 66 4.60 24.62 -12.21
C PRO A 66 4.71 23.40 -11.28
N ALA A 67 5.82 23.33 -10.52
CA ALA A 67 6.06 22.24 -9.57
C ALA A 67 4.96 22.07 -8.51
N ASP A 68 4.30 23.16 -8.09
CA ASP A 68 3.19 23.06 -7.14
C ASP A 68 1.93 22.42 -7.76
N GLN A 69 1.73 22.61 -9.07
CA GLN A 69 0.65 21.94 -9.80
C GLN A 69 0.91 20.45 -9.91
N LEU A 70 2.14 20.04 -10.24
CA LEU A 70 2.56 18.64 -10.26
C LEU A 70 2.48 17.99 -8.86
N GLY A 71 2.87 18.73 -7.82
CA GLY A 71 2.73 18.28 -6.43
C GLY A 71 1.28 18.03 -6.03
N LYS A 72 0.36 18.95 -6.39
CA LYS A 72 -1.09 18.77 -6.16
C LYS A 72 -1.65 17.56 -6.91
N ALA A 73 -1.23 17.34 -8.15
CA ALA A 73 -1.60 16.16 -8.93
C ALA A 73 -1.10 14.86 -8.27
N GLY A 74 0.15 14.84 -7.79
CA GLY A 74 0.72 13.71 -7.06
C GLY A 74 -0.05 13.38 -5.77
N LEU A 75 -0.42 14.40 -4.98
CA LEU A 75 -1.24 14.20 -3.78
C LEU A 75 -2.62 13.64 -4.12
N ARG A 76 -3.28 14.16 -5.17
CA ARG A 76 -4.57 13.65 -5.64
C ARG A 76 -4.49 12.20 -6.13
N MET A 77 -3.37 11.82 -6.77
CA MET A 77 -3.10 10.44 -7.17
C MET A 77 -2.99 9.51 -5.94
N LEU A 78 -2.42 9.98 -4.82
CA LEU A 78 -2.38 9.21 -3.57
C LEU A 78 -3.78 9.02 -2.98
N ASP A 79 -4.66 10.03 -3.05
CA ASP A 79 -6.07 9.89 -2.65
C ASP A 79 -6.77 8.80 -3.49
N ALA A 80 -6.53 8.77 -4.80
CA ALA A 80 -7.06 7.74 -5.69
C ALA A 80 -6.55 6.34 -5.32
N ARG A 81 -5.25 6.20 -5.02
CA ARG A 81 -4.66 4.93 -4.54
C ARG A 81 -5.33 4.45 -3.26
N MET A 82 -5.58 5.34 -2.31
CA MET A 82 -6.30 5.00 -1.07
C MET A 82 -7.71 4.49 -1.39
N ALA A 83 -8.48 5.20 -2.22
CA ALA A 83 -9.82 4.78 -2.63
C ALA A 83 -9.82 3.42 -3.36
N CYS A 84 -8.88 3.17 -4.27
CA CYS A 84 -8.69 1.86 -4.90
C CYS A 84 -8.37 0.77 -3.88
N SER A 85 -7.45 1.05 -2.95
CA SER A 85 -7.09 0.12 -1.89
C SER A 85 -8.24 -0.15 -0.92
N ASP A 86 -9.27 0.68 -0.87
CA ASP A 86 -10.49 0.49 -0.08
C ASP A 86 -11.63 -0.17 -0.86
N GLY A 87 -11.42 -0.49 -2.14
CA GLY A 87 -12.46 -1.04 -3.01
C GLY A 87 -13.46 0.00 -3.51
N ARG A 88 -13.23 1.30 -3.26
CA ARG A 88 -14.04 2.41 -3.78
C ARG A 88 -13.61 2.77 -5.21
N VAL A 89 -13.70 1.80 -6.11
CA VAL A 89 -13.16 1.91 -7.48
C VAL A 89 -13.74 3.10 -8.24
N GLY A 90 -15.05 3.33 -8.19
CA GLY A 90 -15.67 4.46 -8.89
C GLY A 90 -15.18 5.84 -8.41
N GLU A 91 -14.97 6.00 -7.11
CA GLU A 91 -14.38 7.23 -6.53
C GLU A 91 -12.93 7.40 -7.00
N ALA A 92 -12.16 6.33 -6.97
CA ALA A 92 -10.77 6.38 -7.41
C ALA A 92 -10.62 6.74 -8.89
N LEU A 93 -11.45 6.17 -9.77
CA LEU A 93 -11.47 6.50 -11.19
C LEU A 93 -11.80 7.98 -11.42
N ALA A 94 -12.76 8.53 -10.69
CA ALA A 94 -13.10 9.95 -10.76
C ALA A 94 -11.94 10.84 -10.26
N LEU A 95 -11.20 10.40 -9.25
CA LEU A 95 -10.01 11.10 -8.78
C LEU A 95 -8.91 11.10 -9.86
N TYR A 96 -8.59 9.95 -10.46
CA TYR A 96 -7.61 9.86 -11.55
C TYR A 96 -8.02 10.73 -12.75
N GLU A 97 -9.28 10.65 -13.18
CA GLU A 97 -9.80 11.48 -14.28
C GLU A 97 -9.66 12.97 -13.97
N SER A 98 -9.95 13.39 -12.73
CA SER A 98 -9.76 14.77 -12.32
C SER A 98 -8.29 15.23 -12.41
N VAL A 99 -7.33 14.34 -12.19
CA VAL A 99 -5.91 14.66 -12.35
C VAL A 99 -5.59 14.89 -13.83
N LEU A 100 -5.99 13.95 -14.70
CA LEU A 100 -5.73 14.05 -16.15
C LEU A 100 -6.35 15.31 -16.76
N LEU A 101 -7.58 15.66 -16.36
CA LEU A 101 -8.24 16.89 -16.82
C LEU A 101 -7.49 18.16 -16.38
N ASN A 102 -6.91 18.15 -15.17
CA ASN A 102 -6.20 19.32 -14.64
C ASN A 102 -4.78 19.48 -15.18
N LEU A 103 -4.10 18.38 -15.52
CA LEU A 103 -2.78 18.41 -16.15
C LEU A 103 -2.89 18.72 -17.66
N GLY A 104 -3.96 18.25 -18.30
CA GLY A 104 -4.14 18.39 -19.73
C GLY A 104 -3.41 17.32 -20.53
N PRO A 105 -3.29 17.50 -21.86
CA PRO A 105 -2.67 16.51 -22.72
C PRO A 105 -1.15 16.48 -22.57
N VAL A 106 -0.60 15.26 -22.52
CA VAL A 106 0.83 15.00 -22.39
C VAL A 106 1.50 14.94 -23.78
N ALA A 107 2.78 15.30 -23.87
CA ALA A 107 3.52 15.34 -25.13
C ALA A 107 3.66 13.95 -25.77
N SER A 108 3.88 12.92 -24.94
CA SER A 108 3.97 11.51 -25.32
C SER A 108 2.70 10.98 -26.00
N ALA A 109 1.52 11.51 -25.68
CA ALA A 109 0.25 11.13 -26.31
C ALA A 109 0.09 11.72 -27.73
N ARG A 110 0.90 12.70 -28.12
CA ARG A 110 0.84 13.34 -29.45
C ARG A 110 1.69 12.60 -30.49
N LEU A 111 2.54 11.66 -30.06
CA LEU A 111 3.42 10.86 -30.91
C LEU A 111 2.82 9.49 -31.29
N GLN A 112 1.62 9.17 -30.79
CA GLN A 112 0.84 7.97 -31.11
C GLN A 112 -0.30 8.31 -32.08
#